data_AF-A0A3C1PGA9-F1
#
_entry.id   AF-A0A3C1PGA9-F1
#
_cell.length_a   1.000
_cell.length_b   1.000
_cell.length_c   1.000
_cell.angle_alpha   90.00
_cell.angle_beta   90.00
_cell.angle_gamma   90.00
#
_symmetry.space_group_name_H-M   'P 1'
#
loop_
_entity.id
_entity.type
_entity.pdbx_description
1 polymer ?
#
loop_
_entity_poly.entity_id
_entity_poly.type
_entity_poly.pdbx_seq_one_letter_code
_entity_poly.pdbx_strand_id
1 'polypeptide(L)'
;GESVDTSMGLTPLEGLIMGTRSGDLDLGVLTYIMDKEEIGINSANTLLNKHSGMLGISGVSSDMREISAAVEQGNKRAILAYNMYNYRVKKYIGSYAAAMGGVDIIVFTGG
;
A
#
# COMPACT_ATOMS: atom_id res chain seq x y z
N GLY A 1 14.37 -21.23 -9.44
CA GLY A 1 14.40 -19.93 -8.73
C GLY A 1 13.93 -20.19 -7.32
N GLU A 2 14.64 -19.65 -6.34
CA GLU A 2 14.27 -19.73 -4.93
C GLU A 2 13.79 -18.35 -4.48
N SER A 3 12.73 -18.30 -3.69
CA SER A 3 12.23 -17.05 -3.13
C SER A 3 13.12 -16.63 -1.97
N VAL A 4 13.85 -15.52 -2.11
CA VAL A 4 14.77 -15.01 -1.08
C VAL A 4 14.20 -13.84 -0.28
N ASP A 5 13.18 -13.15 -0.81
CA ASP A 5 12.51 -12.02 -0.15
C ASP A 5 11.06 -11.88 -0.68
N THR A 6 10.18 -11.26 0.10
CA THR A 6 8.76 -11.02 -0.24
C THR A 6 8.20 -9.84 0.56
N SER A 7 7.17 -9.16 0.04
CA SER A 7 6.72 -7.87 0.63
C SER A 7 5.71 -8.05 1.75
N MET A 8 4.95 -9.14 1.73
CA MET A 8 4.01 -9.48 2.79
C MET A 8 4.73 -10.33 3.84
N GLY A 9 4.54 -10.01 5.12
CA GLY A 9 5.01 -10.84 6.22
C GLY A 9 3.96 -11.82 6.72
N LEU A 10 3.82 -11.91 8.04
CA LEU A 10 2.93 -12.86 8.70
C LEU A 10 1.46 -12.72 8.25
N THR A 11 1.04 -11.50 7.93
CA THR A 11 -0.30 -11.23 7.39
C THR A 11 -0.20 -10.53 6.04
N PRO A 12 -1.25 -10.57 5.21
CA PRO A 12 -1.26 -9.86 3.93
C PRO A 12 -1.29 -8.32 4.04
N LEU A 13 -1.20 -7.74 5.24
CA LEU A 13 -1.28 -6.29 5.46
C LEU A 13 0.03 -5.57 5.14
N GLU A 14 1.17 -6.19 5.46
CA GLU A 14 2.50 -5.60 5.26
C GLU A 14 2.84 -5.45 3.78
N GLY A 15 3.69 -4.46 3.47
CA GLY A 15 4.20 -4.26 2.13
C GLY A 15 3.60 -3.06 1.42
N LEU A 16 3.12 -3.31 0.21
CA LEU A 16 2.62 -2.28 -0.68
C LEU A 16 1.32 -1.67 -0.16
N ILE A 17 1.11 -0.39 -0.50
CA ILE A 17 -0.22 0.22 -0.48
C ILE A 17 -1.09 -0.59 -1.46
N MET A 18 -2.27 -1.06 -1.05
CA MET A 18 -3.17 -1.82 -1.93
C MET A 18 -4.53 -1.15 -2.02
N GLY A 19 -5.53 -1.80 -2.63
CA GLY A 19 -6.88 -1.23 -2.78
C GLY A 19 -7.47 -0.69 -1.47
N THR A 20 -7.50 -1.52 -0.43
CA THR A 20 -8.05 -1.14 0.90
C THR A 20 -7.09 -1.36 2.07
N ARG A 21 -5.92 -1.94 1.81
CA ARG A 21 -4.90 -2.26 2.82
C ARG A 21 -3.86 -1.16 2.90
N SER A 22 -3.44 -0.79 4.11
CA SER A 22 -2.46 0.28 4.34
C SER A 22 -1.09 0.02 3.71
N GLY A 23 -0.64 -1.25 3.69
CA GLY A 23 0.77 -1.55 3.51
C GLY A 23 1.56 -1.17 4.77
N ASP A 24 2.86 -0.94 4.60
CA ASP A 24 3.75 -0.54 5.68
C ASP A 24 3.26 0.72 6.40
N LEU A 25 3.19 0.63 7.73
CA LEU A 25 2.83 1.73 8.61
C LEU A 25 3.71 1.70 9.86
N ASP A 26 4.05 2.89 10.36
CA ASP A 26 4.69 3.03 11.66
C ASP A 26 3.74 2.58 12.79
N LEU A 27 4.20 1.65 13.63
CA LEU A 27 3.43 1.18 14.78
C LEU A 27 3.11 2.29 15.78
N GLY A 28 3.96 3.31 15.90
CA GLY A 28 3.70 4.50 16.72
C GLY A 28 2.55 5.34 16.19
N VAL A 29 2.36 5.41 14.87
CA VAL A 29 1.19 6.06 14.26
C VAL A 29 -0.07 5.25 14.55
N LEU A 30 0.01 3.91 14.46
CA LEU A 30 -1.12 3.05 14.79
C LEU A 30 -1.56 3.22 16.24
N THR A 31 -0.64 3.16 17.20
CA THR A 31 -0.98 3.32 18.61
C THR A 31 -1.50 4.72 18.92
N TYR A 32 -0.96 5.75 18.27
CA TYR A 32 -1.48 7.11 18.38
C TYR A 32 -2.92 7.23 17.88
N ILE A 33 -3.25 6.66 16.72
CA ILE A 33 -4.62 6.67 16.18
C ILE A 33 -5.57 5.90 17.10
N MET A 34 -5.14 4.73 17.59
CA MET A 34 -5.95 3.93 18.51
C MET A 34 -6.31 4.70 19.78
N ASP A 35 -5.35 5.41 20.36
CA ASP A 35 -5.56 6.26 21.54
C ASP A 35 -6.46 7.46 21.22
N LYS A 36 -6.19 8.18 20.12
CA LYS A 36 -6.94 9.39 19.77
C LYS A 36 -8.37 9.17 19.36
N GLU A 37 -8.64 8.07 18.65
CA GLU A 37 -9.99 7.72 18.18
C GLU A 37 -10.70 6.77 19.16
N GLU A 38 -10.08 6.46 20.30
CA GLU A 38 -10.59 5.54 21.34
C GLU A 38 -11.02 4.17 20.77
N ILE A 39 -10.23 3.63 19.82
CA ILE A 39 -10.53 2.36 19.14
C ILE A 39 -9.64 1.20 19.62
N GLY A 40 -10.26 0.03 19.76
CA GLY A 40 -9.56 -1.23 20.07
C GLY A 40 -8.92 -1.90 18.84
N ILE A 41 -8.18 -2.98 19.10
CA ILE A 41 -7.42 -3.74 18.09
C ILE A 41 -8.28 -4.21 16.91
N ASN A 42 -9.52 -4.67 17.16
CA ASN A 42 -10.39 -5.17 16.09
C ASN A 42 -10.82 -4.05 15.12
N SER A 43 -11.13 -2.87 15.66
CA SER A 43 -11.47 -1.68 14.87
C SER A 43 -10.26 -1.16 14.13
N ALA A 44 -9.09 -1.13 14.76
CA ALA A 44 -7.83 -0.77 14.12
C ALA A 44 -7.47 -1.73 12.98
N ASN A 45 -7.64 -3.04 13.18
CA ASN A 45 -7.44 -4.04 12.12
C ASN A 45 -8.40 -3.79 10.94
N THR A 46 -9.68 -3.53 11.22
CA THR A 46 -10.67 -3.19 10.18
C THR A 46 -10.26 -1.93 9.43
N LEU A 47 -9.83 -0.88 10.14
CA LEU A 47 -9.33 0.36 9.54
C LEU A 47 -8.17 0.09 8.57
N LEU A 48 -7.17 -0.67 9.01
CA LEU A 48 -5.97 -0.97 8.22
C LEU A 48 -6.25 -1.88 7.02
N ASN A 49 -7.22 -2.80 7.11
CA ASN A 49 -7.51 -3.76 6.04
C ASN A 49 -8.61 -3.33 5.07
N LYS A 50 -9.57 -2.52 5.51
CA LYS A 50 -10.81 -2.23 4.76
C LYS A 50 -10.99 -0.76 4.42
N HIS A 51 -10.39 0.15 5.17
CA HIS A 51 -10.61 1.60 5.01
C HIS A 51 -9.32 2.39 4.73
N SER A 52 -8.23 1.70 4.41
CA SER A 52 -6.92 2.31 4.12
C SER A 52 -6.59 2.19 2.63
N GLY A 53 -5.30 2.24 2.27
CA GLY A 53 -4.85 1.99 0.91
C GLY A 53 -5.26 3.06 -0.09
N MET A 54 -5.44 2.65 -1.35
CA MET A 54 -5.91 3.51 -2.44
C MET A 54 -7.25 4.14 -2.10
N LEU A 55 -8.18 3.37 -1.51
CA LEU A 55 -9.49 3.87 -1.08
C LEU A 55 -9.35 4.97 -0.04
N GLY A 56 -8.59 4.72 1.04
CA GLY A 56 -8.42 5.68 2.13
C GLY A 56 -7.74 6.98 1.69
N ILE A 57 -6.70 6.88 0.84
CA ILE A 57 -5.94 8.06 0.39
C ILE A 57 -6.74 8.85 -0.65
N SER A 58 -7.26 8.18 -1.68
CA SER A 58 -7.98 8.83 -2.77
C SER A 58 -9.36 9.35 -2.34
N GLY A 59 -10.04 8.63 -1.45
CA GLY A 59 -11.45 8.84 -1.16
C GLY A 59 -12.38 8.53 -2.35
N VAL A 60 -11.89 7.83 -3.36
CA VAL A 60 -12.63 7.53 -4.61
C VAL A 60 -13.01 6.05 -4.64
N SER A 61 -12.01 5.17 -4.75
CA SER A 61 -12.23 3.74 -4.96
C SER A 61 -11.03 2.91 -4.53
N SER A 62 -11.23 1.61 -4.38
CA SER A 62 -10.15 0.62 -4.31
C SER A 62 -9.75 0.08 -5.69
N ASP A 63 -10.53 0.39 -6.74
CA ASP A 63 -10.29 -0.03 -8.13
C ASP A 63 -9.37 0.95 -8.87
N MET A 64 -8.24 0.45 -9.37
CA MET A 64 -7.24 1.29 -10.06
C MET A 64 -7.75 1.93 -11.36
N ARG A 65 -8.78 1.36 -12.00
CA ARG A 65 -9.38 1.95 -13.21
C ARG A 65 -10.14 3.23 -12.87
N GLU A 66 -10.91 3.20 -11.78
CA GLU A 66 -11.64 4.37 -11.28
C GLU A 66 -10.67 5.43 -10.73
N ILE A 67 -9.59 5.01 -10.06
CA ILE A 67 -8.52 5.93 -9.64
C ILE A 67 -7.87 6.60 -10.85
N SER A 68 -7.53 5.83 -11.90
CA SER A 68 -6.88 6.37 -13.10
C SER A 68 -7.79 7.37 -13.83
N ALA A 69 -9.08 7.07 -13.96
CA ALA A 69 -10.06 8.01 -14.50
C ALA A 69 -10.16 9.29 -13.66
N ALA A 70 -10.12 9.18 -12.33
CA ALA A 70 -10.13 10.34 -11.44
C ALA A 70 -8.82 11.16 -11.54
N VAL A 71 -7.68 10.50 -11.75
CA VAL A 71 -6.38 11.16 -12.04
C VAL A 71 -6.47 11.98 -13.32
N GLU A 72 -7.00 11.40 -14.39
CA GLU A 72 -7.18 12.09 -15.69
C GLU A 72 -8.12 13.30 -15.57
N GLN A 73 -9.11 13.23 -14.69
CA GLN A 73 -10.01 14.35 -14.36
C GLN A 73 -9.39 15.39 -13.41
N GLY A 74 -8.13 15.22 -13.01
CA GLY A 74 -7.42 16.17 -12.14
C GLY A 74 -7.76 16.08 -10.66
N ASN A 75 -8.33 14.96 -10.18
CA ASN A 75 -8.59 14.76 -8.76
C ASN A 75 -7.27 14.68 -7.98
N LYS A 76 -7.02 15.69 -7.13
CA LYS A 76 -5.77 15.83 -6.37
C LYS A 76 -5.49 14.65 -5.44
N ARG A 77 -6.52 14.08 -4.81
CA ARG A 77 -6.36 12.93 -3.90
C ARG A 77 -6.08 11.64 -4.66
N ALA A 78 -6.70 11.45 -5.82
CA ALA A 78 -6.41 10.31 -6.69
C ALA A 78 -4.95 10.37 -7.20
N ILE A 79 -4.50 11.55 -7.64
CA ILE A 79 -3.10 11.80 -8.04
C ILE A 79 -2.13 11.48 -6.91
N LEU A 80 -2.42 11.95 -5.69
CA LEU A 80 -1.61 11.65 -4.52
C LEU A 80 -1.53 10.13 -4.25
N ALA A 81 -2.68 9.44 -4.22
CA ALA A 81 -2.73 8.00 -3.99
C ALA A 81 -1.91 7.24 -5.05
N TYR A 82 -2.07 7.60 -6.32
CA TYR A 82 -1.35 7.00 -7.44
C TYR A 82 0.17 7.19 -7.32
N ASN A 83 0.62 8.40 -6.98
CA ASN A 83 2.03 8.69 -6.76
C ASN A 83 2.62 7.92 -5.56
N MET A 84 1.87 7.83 -4.46
CA MET A 84 2.29 7.07 -3.28
C MET A 84 2.40 5.56 -3.58
N TYR A 85 1.44 5.01 -4.32
CA TYR A 85 1.48 3.62 -4.77
C TYR A 85 2.72 3.34 -5.63
N ASN A 86 2.94 4.13 -6.68
CA ASN A 86 4.08 3.98 -7.59
C ASN A 86 5.42 4.12 -6.86
N TYR A 87 5.51 5.06 -5.91
CA TYR A 87 6.70 5.23 -5.09
C TYR A 87 6.97 4.00 -4.23
N ARG A 88 5.93 3.42 -3.60
CA ARG A 88 6.07 2.23 -2.77
C ARG A 88 6.50 1.00 -3.58
N VAL A 89 5.91 0.79 -4.75
CA VAL A 89 6.33 -0.29 -5.69
C VAL A 89 7.80 -0.12 -6.08
N LYS A 90 8.21 1.09 -6.48
CA LYS A 90 9.60 1.38 -6.86
C LYS A 90 10.57 1.11 -5.70
N LYS A 91 10.20 1.49 -4.48
CA LYS A 91 11.02 1.27 -3.28
C LYS A 91 11.26 -0.22 -3.03
N TYR A 92 10.21 -1.05 -3.12
CA TYR A 92 10.32 -2.50 -2.91
C TYR A 92 11.13 -3.21 -4.00
N ILE A 93 10.92 -2.85 -5.27
CA ILE A 93 11.75 -3.38 -6.36
C ILE A 93 13.23 -3.02 -6.12
N GLY A 94 13.51 -1.77 -5.73
CA GLY A 94 14.86 -1.32 -5.42
C GLY A 94 15.50 -2.07 -4.26
N SER A 95 14.75 -2.34 -3.18
CA SER A 95 15.29 -3.12 -2.05
C SER A 95 15.59 -4.56 -2.44
N TYR A 96 14.73 -5.20 -3.24
CA TYR A 96 14.97 -6.56 -3.71
C TYR A 96 16.16 -6.64 -4.66
N ALA A 97 16.29 -5.66 -5.56
CA ALA A 97 17.46 -5.57 -6.43
C ALA A 97 18.76 -5.45 -5.62
N ALA A 98 18.76 -4.62 -4.58
CA ALA A 98 19.91 -4.47 -3.70
C ALA A 98 20.23 -5.76 -2.93
N ALA A 99 19.21 -6.43 -2.37
CA ALA A 99 19.37 -7.68 -1.63
C ALA A 99 19.92 -8.83 -2.49
N MET A 100 19.54 -8.89 -3.78
CA MET A 100 20.01 -9.90 -4.72
C MET A 100 21.34 -9.54 -5.42
N GLY A 101 21.83 -8.31 -5.27
CA GLY A 101 23.04 -7.83 -5.95
C GLY A 101 22.84 -7.44 -7.42
N GLY A 102 21.61 -7.19 -7.84
CA GLY A 102 21.23 -6.87 -9.23
C GLY A 102 19.85 -7.43 -9.59
N VAL A 103 19.35 -7.05 -10.77
CA VAL A 103 18.11 -7.59 -11.35
C VAL A 103 18.31 -7.80 -12.84
N ASP A 104 18.08 -9.02 -13.30
CA ASP A 104 18.05 -9.35 -14.73
C ASP A 104 16.68 -9.06 -15.36
N ILE A 105 15.59 -9.40 -14.64
CA ILE A 105 14.22 -9.36 -15.15
C ILE A 105 13.27 -8.85 -14.04
N ILE A 106 12.41 -7.89 -14.40
CA ILE A 106 11.26 -7.48 -13.60
C ILE A 106 10.00 -7.99 -14.32
N VAL A 107 9.18 -8.76 -13.62
CA VAL A 107 7.91 -9.28 -14.15
C VAL A 107 6.76 -8.56 -13.46
N PHE A 108 5.89 -7.92 -14.25
CA PHE A 108 4.62 -7.41 -13.77
C PHE A 108 3.53 -8.44 -14.04
N THR A 109 2.76 -8.76 -13.01
CA THR A 109 1.65 -9.72 -13.04
C THR A 109 0.57 -9.29 -12.05
N GLY A 110 -0.61 -9.89 -12.13
CA GLY A 110 -1.83 -9.37 -11.48
C GLY A 110 -2.65 -8.49 -12.42
N GLY A 111 -3.86 -8.13 -11.97
CA GLY A 111 -4.81 -7.30 -12.71
C GLY A 111 -4.83 -5.84 -12.26
#